data_AF-A0A3D6ACS9-F1
#
_entry.id   AF-A0A3D6ACS9-F1
#
_cell.length_a   1.000
_cell.length_b   1.000
_cell.length_c   1.000
_cell.angle_alpha   90.00
_cell.angle_beta   90.00
_cell.angle_gamma   90.00
#
_symmetry.space_group_name_H-M   'P 1'
#
loop_
_entity.id
_entity.type
_entity.pdbx_description
1 polymer ?
#
loop_
_entity_poly.entity_id
_entity_poly.type
_entity_poly.pdbx_seq_one_letter_code
_entity_poly.pdbx_strand_id
1 'polypeptide(L)'
;MTKKIWDFRNFRERKKKDQGGYSLVELMVVIVIMVILASVSIGVYNGYVERAKNAVAYEKGHRIAEALKICEAEYGLSGTISLDRLSAISGDLMKKPNDPDSLLYEYVGEDTDDCTDFTVSLKKIDTASVEIQGFTYTADTYEITWTEDDGVEVTMK
;
A
#
# COMPACT_ATOMS: atom_id res chain seq x y z
N MET A 1 -67.09 -4.64 -66.38
CA MET A 1 -67.05 -4.02 -65.05
C MET A 1 -65.67 -4.29 -64.45
N THR A 2 -64.99 -3.23 -64.06
CA THR A 2 -63.56 -3.11 -63.69
C THR A 2 -63.15 -3.89 -62.44
N LYS A 3 -61.88 -4.34 -62.37
CA LYS A 3 -61.11 -4.15 -61.13
C LYS A 3 -59.61 -3.97 -61.40
N LYS A 4 -59.17 -2.74 -61.10
CA LYS A 4 -57.81 -2.21 -61.18
C LYS A 4 -56.86 -2.98 -60.27
N ILE A 5 -55.69 -3.28 -60.84
CA ILE A 5 -54.43 -3.63 -60.21
C ILE A 5 -54.01 -2.52 -59.23
N TRP A 6 -53.59 -2.90 -58.02
CA TRP A 6 -52.77 -2.06 -57.14
C TRP A 6 -51.60 -2.89 -56.64
N ASP A 7 -50.45 -2.67 -57.24
CA ASP A 7 -49.14 -3.16 -56.80
C ASP A 7 -48.61 -2.20 -55.73
N PHE A 8 -48.67 -2.61 -54.46
CA PHE A 8 -48.12 -1.85 -53.34
C PHE A 8 -46.61 -2.10 -53.25
N ARG A 9 -45.86 -1.47 -54.16
CA ARG A 9 -44.40 -1.38 -54.07
C ARG A 9 -44.02 -0.45 -52.90
N ASN A 10 -43.77 -1.04 -51.74
CA ASN A 10 -43.17 -0.36 -50.59
C ASN A 10 -41.76 0.15 -50.94
N PHE A 11 -41.66 1.43 -51.32
CA PHE A 11 -40.39 2.15 -51.30
C PHE A 11 -40.00 2.41 -49.84
N ARG A 12 -39.35 1.43 -49.22
CA ARG A 12 -38.60 1.66 -47.98
C ARG A 12 -37.34 2.44 -48.35
N GLU A 13 -37.45 3.76 -48.44
CA GLU A 13 -36.30 4.66 -48.49
C GLU A 13 -35.47 4.48 -47.23
N ARG A 14 -34.45 3.62 -47.32
CA ARG A 14 -33.36 3.58 -46.35
C ARG A 14 -32.54 4.83 -46.63
N LYS A 15 -32.83 5.95 -45.95
CA LYS A 15 -31.84 7.01 -45.76
C LYS A 15 -30.65 6.37 -45.04
N LYS A 16 -29.68 5.88 -45.80
CA LYS A 16 -28.36 5.56 -45.27
C LYS A 16 -27.84 6.87 -44.70
N LYS A 17 -27.84 6.98 -43.37
CA LYS A 17 -26.97 7.95 -42.71
C LYS A 17 -25.57 7.54 -43.16
N ASP A 18 -24.95 8.32 -44.03
CA ASP A 18 -23.52 8.19 -44.32
C ASP A 18 -22.81 8.42 -42.99
N GLN A 19 -22.54 7.32 -42.29
CA GLN A 19 -21.55 7.29 -41.25
C GLN A 19 -20.23 7.37 -42.00
N GLY A 20 -19.71 8.59 -42.15
CA GLY A 20 -18.38 8.82 -42.71
C GLY A 20 -17.39 7.95 -41.95
N GLY A 21 -16.97 6.86 -42.56
CA GLY A 21 -15.95 5.99 -41.99
C GLY A 21 -14.65 6.77 -41.91
N TYR A 22 -14.02 6.75 -40.75
CA TYR A 22 -12.68 7.32 -40.55
C TYR A 22 -11.73 6.78 -41.62
N SER A 23 -10.92 7.66 -42.20
CA SER A 23 -9.88 7.24 -43.15
C SER A 23 -8.86 6.36 -42.45
N LEU A 24 -8.34 5.34 -43.12
CA LEU A 24 -7.23 4.51 -42.59
C LEU A 24 -6.05 5.38 -42.11
N VAL A 25 -5.81 6.48 -42.82
CA VAL A 25 -4.75 7.45 -42.49
C VAL A 25 -5.06 8.19 -41.19
N GLU A 26 -6.32 8.54 -40.95
CA GLU A 26 -6.76 9.24 -39.74
C GLU A 26 -6.55 8.37 -38.50
N LEU A 27 -6.85 7.07 -38.62
CA LEU A 27 -6.55 6.09 -37.56
C LEU A 27 -5.04 5.95 -37.32
N MET A 28 -4.22 5.95 -38.38
CA MET A 28 -2.77 5.84 -38.27
C MET A 28 -2.13 7.01 -37.52
N VAL A 29 -2.60 8.24 -37.76
CA VAL A 29 -2.08 9.41 -37.03
C VAL A 29 -2.42 9.32 -35.54
N VAL A 30 -3.63 8.85 -35.20
CA VAL A 30 -4.05 8.70 -33.80
C VAL A 30 -3.19 7.68 -33.05
N ILE A 31 -2.95 6.49 -33.64
CA ILE A 31 -2.10 5.47 -32.99
C ILE A 31 -0.66 5.96 -32.81
N VAL A 32 -0.13 6.73 -33.77
CA VAL A 32 1.22 7.30 -33.66
C VAL A 32 1.29 8.28 -32.48
N ILE A 33 0.30 9.16 -32.34
CA ILE A 33 0.25 10.10 -31.21
C ILE A 33 0.09 9.34 -29.88
N MET A 34 -0.76 8.30 -29.82
CA MET A 34 -0.93 7.47 -28.61
C MET A 34 0.38 6.79 -28.18
N VAL A 35 1.15 6.25 -29.13
CA VAL A 35 2.43 5.60 -28.83
C VAL A 35 3.46 6.59 -28.26
N ILE A 36 3.51 7.82 -28.80
CA ILE A 36 4.40 8.87 -28.29
C ILE A 36 4.02 9.27 -26.86
N LEU A 37 2.73 9.51 -26.60
CA LEU A 37 2.24 9.89 -25.27
C LEU A 37 2.44 8.78 -24.23
N ALA A 38 2.20 7.52 -24.62
CA ALA A 38 2.43 6.38 -23.75
C ALA A 38 3.92 6.27 -23.34
N SER A 39 4.83 6.50 -24.28
CA SER A 39 6.28 6.42 -24.04
C SER A 39 6.78 7.45 -23.02
N VAL A 40 6.32 8.71 -23.11
CA VAL A 40 6.71 9.77 -22.17
C VAL A 40 6.15 9.51 -20.76
N SER A 41 4.97 8.90 -20.68
CA SER A 41 4.27 8.75 -19.40
C SER A 41 4.92 7.73 -18.47
N ILE A 42 5.58 6.68 -18.99
CA ILE A 42 6.18 5.59 -18.21
C ILE A 42 7.20 6.11 -17.17
N GLY A 43 8.08 7.04 -17.57
CA GLY A 43 9.12 7.56 -16.67
C GLY A 43 8.56 8.38 -15.51
N VAL A 44 7.48 9.11 -15.75
CA VAL A 44 6.80 9.94 -14.75
C VAL A 44 6.05 9.07 -13.74
N TYR A 45 5.41 7.99 -14.18
CA TYR A 45 4.66 7.10 -13.29
C TYR A 45 5.52 6.41 -12.24
N ASN A 46 6.72 5.94 -12.60
CA ASN A 46 7.58 5.21 -11.66
C ASN A 46 7.93 6.06 -10.42
N GLY A 47 8.28 7.34 -10.61
CA GLY A 47 8.60 8.23 -9.49
C GLY A 47 7.40 8.57 -8.60
N TYR A 48 6.19 8.66 -9.16
CA TYR A 48 4.98 8.87 -8.35
C TYR A 48 4.59 7.63 -7.56
N VAL A 49 4.69 6.45 -8.17
CA VAL A 49 4.39 5.17 -7.51
C VAL A 49 5.36 4.93 -6.35
N GLU A 50 6.65 5.18 -6.53
CA GLU A 50 7.65 5.02 -5.47
C GLU A 50 7.39 5.97 -4.30
N ARG A 51 7.11 7.25 -4.56
CA ARG A 51 6.74 8.21 -3.52
C ARG A 51 5.47 7.82 -2.77
N ALA A 52 4.46 7.32 -3.49
CA ALA A 52 3.23 6.84 -2.88
C ALA A 52 3.49 5.63 -1.98
N LYS A 53 4.31 4.67 -2.43
CA LYS A 53 4.73 3.52 -1.62
C LYS A 53 5.48 3.95 -0.36
N ASN A 54 6.43 4.87 -0.49
CA ASN A 54 7.18 5.40 0.66
C ASN A 54 6.26 6.09 1.66
N ALA A 55 5.27 6.87 1.18
CA ALA A 55 4.31 7.53 2.05
C ALA A 55 3.43 6.53 2.82
N VAL A 56 2.98 5.46 2.15
CA VAL A 56 2.20 4.38 2.80
C VAL A 56 3.04 3.65 3.83
N ALA A 57 4.28 3.28 3.49
CA ALA A 57 5.20 2.63 4.44
C ALA A 57 5.51 3.54 5.64
N TYR A 58 5.69 4.85 5.41
CA TYR A 58 5.92 5.81 6.48
C TYR A 58 4.71 5.90 7.43
N GLU A 59 3.49 5.98 6.89
CA GLU A 59 2.27 6.00 7.70
C GLU A 59 2.10 4.70 8.50
N LYS A 60 2.38 3.55 7.89
CA LYS A 60 2.40 2.26 8.61
C LYS A 60 3.38 2.27 9.76
N GLY A 61 4.60 2.75 9.54
CA GLY A 61 5.62 2.89 10.58
C GLY A 61 5.16 3.76 11.73
N HIS A 62 4.47 4.87 11.42
CA HIS A 62 3.92 5.75 12.44
C HIS A 62 2.85 5.07 13.29
N ARG A 63 1.94 4.31 12.67
CA ARG A 63 0.90 3.54 13.38
C ARG A 63 1.49 2.47 14.28
N ILE A 64 2.50 1.74 13.81
CA ILE A 64 3.20 0.72 14.61
C ILE A 64 3.91 1.39 15.80
N ALA A 65 4.54 2.56 15.61
CA ALA A 65 5.16 3.30 16.70
C ALA A 65 4.14 3.77 17.75
N GLU A 66 2.96 4.23 17.32
CA GLU A 66 1.89 4.61 18.23
C GLU A 66 1.35 3.40 19.00
N ALA A 67 1.09 2.28 18.30
CA ALA A 67 0.67 1.03 18.91
C ALA A 67 1.69 0.53 19.95
N LEU A 68 2.98 0.62 19.64
CA LEU A 68 4.04 0.25 20.57
C LEU A 68 4.00 1.13 21.83
N LYS A 69 3.83 2.45 21.69
CA LYS A 69 3.71 3.37 22.84
C LYS A 69 2.48 3.08 23.71
N ILE A 70 1.36 2.70 23.09
CA ILE A 70 0.15 2.29 23.83
C ILE A 70 0.42 0.99 24.59
N CYS A 71 0.98 -0.01 23.91
CA CYS A 71 1.39 -1.27 24.53
C CYS A 71 2.37 -1.04 25.69
N GLU A 72 3.34 -0.14 25.54
CA GLU A 72 4.28 0.20 26.61
C GLU A 72 3.58 0.81 27.83
N ALA A 73 2.57 1.65 27.62
CA ALA A 73 1.80 2.23 28.71
C ALA A 73 0.93 1.19 29.43
N GLU A 74 0.31 0.27 28.70
CA GLU A 74 -0.59 -0.75 29.27
C GLU A 74 0.15 -1.84 30.06
N TYR A 75 1.27 -2.32 29.52
CA TYR A 75 2.02 -3.43 30.11
C TYR A 75 3.14 -2.98 31.06
N GLY A 76 3.27 -1.65 31.28
CA GLY A 76 4.25 -1.05 32.19
C GLY A 76 5.68 -1.15 31.67
N LEU A 77 5.86 -0.94 30.36
CA LEU A 77 7.15 -0.99 29.67
C LEU A 77 7.71 0.38 29.33
N SER A 78 6.96 1.44 29.66
CA SER A 78 7.44 2.80 29.46
C SER A 78 8.69 3.07 30.31
N GLY A 79 9.77 3.48 29.64
CA GLY A 79 11.06 3.78 30.25
C GLY A 79 11.84 2.51 30.63
N THR A 80 12.32 2.45 31.88
CA THR A 80 13.20 1.36 32.34
C THR A 80 12.40 0.11 32.76
N ILE A 81 12.62 -0.97 32.02
CA ILE A 81 11.98 -2.29 32.18
C ILE A 81 12.95 -3.22 32.92
N SER A 82 12.47 -3.95 33.92
CA SER A 82 13.27 -5.00 34.56
C SER A 82 13.36 -6.25 33.66
N LEU A 83 14.49 -6.96 33.71
CA LEU A 83 14.70 -8.20 32.94
C LEU A 83 13.64 -9.27 33.25
N ASP A 84 13.15 -9.34 34.48
CA ASP A 84 12.06 -10.24 34.89
C ASP A 84 10.78 -9.94 34.10
N ARG A 85 10.37 -8.67 34.07
CA ARG A 85 9.21 -8.22 33.30
C ARG A 85 9.39 -8.40 31.80
N LEU A 86 10.56 -8.07 31.27
CA LEU A 86 10.84 -8.29 29.85
C LEU A 86 10.75 -9.78 29.51
N SER A 87 11.32 -10.67 30.32
CA SER A 87 11.27 -12.11 30.06
C SER A 87 9.87 -12.73 30.09
N ALA A 88 8.96 -12.12 30.87
CA ALA A 88 7.58 -12.58 30.95
C ALA A 88 6.76 -12.25 29.68
N ILE A 89 7.15 -11.21 28.94
CA ILE A 89 6.34 -10.68 27.83
C ILE A 89 7.09 -10.65 26.49
N SER A 90 8.42 -10.82 26.48
CA SER A 90 9.24 -10.65 25.28
C SER A 90 8.83 -11.59 24.15
N GLY A 91 8.30 -12.77 24.51
CA GLY A 91 7.74 -13.71 23.55
C GLY A 91 6.58 -13.13 22.75
N ASP A 92 5.69 -12.37 23.39
CA ASP A 92 4.51 -11.79 22.75
C ASP A 92 4.81 -10.41 22.15
N LEU A 93 5.73 -9.65 22.74
CA LEU A 93 6.19 -8.34 22.25
C LEU A 93 6.99 -8.47 20.94
N MET A 94 7.84 -9.49 20.83
CA MET A 94 8.68 -9.71 19.63
C MET A 94 7.95 -10.48 18.52
N LYS A 95 6.72 -10.97 18.77
CA LYS A 95 5.91 -11.55 17.71
C LYS A 95 5.56 -10.50 16.67
N LYS A 96 5.47 -10.95 15.43
CA LYS A 96 5.11 -10.10 14.30
C LYS A 96 3.75 -9.46 14.55
N PRO A 97 3.55 -8.18 14.19
CA PRO A 97 2.30 -7.50 14.52
C PRO A 97 1.07 -8.15 13.86
N ASN A 98 1.24 -8.89 12.77
CA ASN A 98 0.20 -9.66 12.09
C ASN A 98 -0.10 -11.04 12.70
N ASP A 99 0.65 -11.46 13.72
CA ASP A 99 0.41 -12.69 14.46
C ASP A 99 -0.67 -12.44 15.54
N PRO A 100 -1.75 -13.24 15.62
CA PRO A 100 -2.82 -13.05 16.60
C PRO A 100 -2.38 -13.06 18.07
N ASP A 101 -1.24 -13.67 18.38
CA ASP A 101 -0.69 -13.70 19.73
C ASP A 101 0.26 -12.52 20.00
N SER A 102 0.50 -11.62 19.04
CA SER A 102 1.31 -10.43 19.25
C SER A 102 0.58 -9.42 20.11
N LEU A 103 1.32 -8.76 21.01
CA LEU A 103 0.77 -7.62 21.77
C LEU A 103 0.34 -6.44 20.87
N LEU A 104 0.84 -6.40 19.64
CA LEU A 104 0.53 -5.36 18.67
C LEU A 104 -0.65 -5.73 17.76
N TYR A 105 -1.15 -6.96 17.81
CA TYR A 105 -2.18 -7.44 16.88
C TYR A 105 -3.49 -6.67 16.97
N GLU A 106 -3.94 -6.38 18.20
CA GLU A 106 -5.16 -5.60 18.44
C GLU A 106 -5.10 -4.19 17.84
N TYR A 107 -3.89 -3.64 17.69
CA TYR A 107 -3.68 -2.27 17.23
C TYR A 107 -3.40 -2.18 15.73
N VAL A 108 -2.57 -3.07 15.18
CA VAL A 108 -2.05 -2.98 13.81
C VAL A 108 -2.03 -4.31 13.06
N GLY A 109 -2.64 -5.37 13.60
CA GLY A 109 -2.55 -6.71 13.03
C GLY A 109 -3.14 -6.82 11.62
N GLU A 110 -4.28 -6.17 11.37
CA GLU A 110 -4.89 -6.14 10.03
C GLU A 110 -4.10 -5.26 9.04
N ASP A 111 -3.41 -4.22 9.53
CA ASP A 111 -2.66 -3.25 8.73
C ASP A 111 -1.23 -3.73 8.36
N THR A 112 -0.80 -4.86 8.94
CA THR A 112 0.56 -5.42 8.83
C THR A 112 0.59 -6.79 8.16
N ASP A 113 -0.39 -7.09 7.32
CA ASP A 113 -0.49 -8.34 6.56
C ASP A 113 0.78 -8.66 5.75
N ASP A 114 1.50 -7.63 5.31
CA ASP A 114 2.76 -7.71 4.58
C ASP A 114 4.02 -7.90 5.45
N CYS A 115 3.87 -8.09 6.77
CA CYS A 115 4.99 -8.27 7.69
C CYS A 115 5.66 -9.63 7.49
N THR A 116 6.93 -9.61 7.08
CA THR A 116 7.78 -10.80 6.93
C THR A 116 8.64 -11.04 8.16
N ASP A 117 9.12 -9.97 8.81
CA ASP A 117 9.91 -10.02 10.04
C ASP A 117 9.68 -8.78 10.90
N PHE A 118 9.80 -8.92 12.21
CA PHE A 118 9.63 -7.84 13.16
C PHE A 118 10.58 -8.03 14.34
N THR A 119 11.30 -6.96 14.69
CA THR A 119 12.23 -6.96 15.82
C THR A 119 12.09 -5.69 16.64
N VAL A 120 12.23 -5.81 17.96
CA VAL A 120 12.20 -4.70 18.90
C VAL A 120 13.62 -4.44 19.39
N SER A 121 14.06 -3.19 19.27
CA SER A 121 15.38 -2.74 19.67
C SER A 121 15.38 -2.37 21.16
N LEU A 122 16.23 -3.03 21.93
CA LEU A 122 16.35 -2.82 23.38
C LEU A 122 17.75 -2.28 23.71
N LYS A 123 17.81 -1.23 24.53
CA LYS A 123 19.05 -0.71 25.11
C LYS A 123 19.18 -1.16 26.54
N LYS A 124 20.33 -1.73 26.86
CA LYS A 124 20.68 -2.07 28.23
C LYS A 124 21.00 -0.81 29.03
N ILE A 125 20.33 -0.62 30.15
CA ILE A 125 20.58 0.50 31.07
C ILE A 125 21.55 0.06 32.18
N ASP A 126 21.26 -1.07 32.82
CA ASP A 126 22.11 -1.66 33.85
C ASP A 126 22.12 -3.20 33.77
N THR A 127 22.63 -3.88 34.80
CA THR A 127 22.67 -5.36 34.84
C THR A 127 21.32 -6.05 34.96
N ALA A 128 20.28 -5.33 35.40
CA ALA A 128 18.94 -5.83 35.68
C ALA A 128 17.85 -5.18 34.82
N SER A 129 18.18 -4.15 34.03
CA SER A 129 17.19 -3.34 33.32
C SER A 129 17.57 -2.94 31.89
N VAL A 130 16.52 -2.71 31.10
CA VAL A 130 16.55 -2.39 29.67
C VAL A 130 15.48 -1.35 29.35
N GLU A 131 15.61 -0.69 28.20
CA GLU A 131 14.67 0.30 27.70
C GLU A 131 14.41 0.00 26.21
N ILE A 132 13.15 0.11 25.78
CA ILE A 132 12.81 -0.01 24.36
C ILE A 132 13.29 1.27 23.66
N GLN A 133 14.05 1.13 22.58
CA GLN A 133 14.58 2.24 21.80
C GLN A 133 13.87 2.40 20.46
N GLY A 134 13.20 1.35 19.99
CA GLY A 134 12.71 1.30 18.62
C GLY A 134 12.25 -0.07 18.16
N PHE A 135 11.91 -0.15 16.89
CA PHE A 135 11.61 -1.41 16.21
C PHE A 135 12.12 -1.40 14.77
N THR A 136 12.24 -2.60 14.20
CA THR A 136 12.45 -2.80 12.77
C THR A 136 11.36 -3.72 12.25
N TYR A 137 10.67 -3.24 11.21
CA TYR A 137 9.61 -3.93 10.51
C TYR A 137 10.06 -4.22 9.09
N THR A 138 10.05 -5.49 8.70
CA THR A 138 10.54 -5.93 7.40
C THR A 138 9.39 -6.48 6.57
N ALA A 139 9.21 -5.91 5.38
CA ALA A 139 8.33 -6.43 4.34
C ALA A 139 9.16 -6.89 3.12
N ASP A 140 8.48 -7.45 2.11
CA ASP A 140 9.13 -7.90 0.87
C ASP A 140 9.77 -6.75 0.09
N THR A 141 9.12 -5.57 0.08
CA THR A 141 9.51 -4.44 -0.80
C THR A 141 10.10 -3.25 -0.06
N TYR A 142 10.04 -3.24 1.27
CA TYR A 142 10.56 -2.15 2.09
C TYR A 142 10.88 -2.64 3.50
N GLU A 143 11.64 -1.84 4.21
CA GLU A 143 11.94 -1.98 5.63
C GLU A 143 11.66 -0.65 6.32
N ILE A 144 11.05 -0.72 7.49
CA ILE A 144 10.77 0.44 8.33
C ILE A 144 11.60 0.30 9.60
N THR A 145 12.35 1.33 9.93
CA THR A 145 13.04 1.46 11.20
C THR A 145 12.45 2.63 11.94
N TRP A 146 12.11 2.43 13.21
CA TRP A 146 11.68 3.52 14.08
C TRP A 146 12.57 3.58 15.32
N THR A 147 13.03 4.79 15.66
CA THR A 147 13.71 5.09 16.92
C THR A 147 13.05 6.29 17.59
N GLU A 148 13.17 6.41 18.92
CA GLU A 148 12.66 7.58 19.64
C GLU A 148 13.34 8.90 19.19
N ASP A 149 14.62 8.85 18.83
CA ASP A 149 15.42 10.02 18.44
C ASP A 149 15.20 10.46 16.98
N ASP A 150 15.17 9.50 16.04
CA ASP A 150 15.15 9.77 14.59
C ASP A 150 13.75 9.67 13.98
N GLY A 151 12.80 9.05 14.69
CA GLY A 151 11.45 8.83 14.19
C GLY A 151 11.38 7.68 13.18
N VAL A 152 10.43 7.75 12.25
CA VAL A 152 10.20 6.69 11.25
C VAL A 152 11.10 6.91 10.04
N GLU A 153 11.91 5.91 9.71
CA GLU A 153 12.69 5.84 8.48
C GLU A 153 12.23 4.66 7.63
N VAL A 154 12.18 4.86 6.31
CA VAL A 154 11.75 3.83 5.35
C VAL A 154 12.85 3.60 4.33
N THR A 155 13.27 2.35 4.19
CA THR A 155 14.22 1.90 3.18
C THR A 155 13.51 0.99 2.19
N MET A 156 13.42 1.41 0.93
CA MET A 156 12.88 0.58 -0.15
C MET A 156 13.92 -0.46 -0.60
N LYS A 157 13.47 -1.67 -0.93
CA LYS A 157 14.30 -2.78 -1.41
C LYS A 157 14.32 -2.89 -2.93
#